data_AF-A0A3N9NTV3-F1
#
_entry.id   AF-A0A3N9NTV3-F1
#
_cell.length_a   1.000
_cell.length_b   1.000
_cell.length_c   1.000
_cell.angle_alpha   90.00
_cell.angle_beta   90.00
_cell.angle_gamma   90.00
#
_symmetry.space_group_name_H-M   'P 1'
#
loop_
_entity.id
_entity.type
_entity.pdbx_description
1 polymer ?
#
loop_
_entity_poly.entity_id
_entity_poly.type
_entity_poly.pdbx_seq_one_letter_code
_entity_poly.pdbx_strand_id
1 'polypeptide(L)'
;MKIKIAILFITLFSLLYLIGCGAGQKAREAASVVDTPEIHYDRGKVLLDQEKYGDAMFEFEQAVSLNPKFAPAYEGMAWIYLEEQNLESAMEMANKSLDLDGKWVLAKIARAEVKAKQGKYDDAIDEAKDAINDIPKSSVPDKNKARVQGYMTLGDIYKEANMYNEAQDAYGRVLELDKTNMKADKAIKDLAAYKSAVAGQRPELQKIAGQKRITRADVAVLFALELPLQKIFREAPQPTQAGFRP
;
A
#
# COMPACT_ATOMS: atom_id res chain seq x y z
N MET A 1 -7.22 60.40 7.60
CA MET A 1 -8.35 59.55 7.16
C MET A 1 -8.03 58.70 5.91
N LYS A 2 -7.29 59.23 4.92
CA LYS A 2 -6.98 58.53 3.66
C LYS A 2 -6.13 57.26 3.79
N ILE A 3 -5.19 57.22 4.74
CA ILE A 3 -4.27 56.07 4.93
C ILE A 3 -4.99 54.85 5.53
N LYS A 4 -5.96 55.05 6.44
CA LYS A 4 -6.72 53.95 7.05
C LYS A 4 -7.65 53.25 6.04
N ILE A 5 -8.19 54.00 5.08
CA ILE A 5 -9.03 53.45 3.99
C ILE A 5 -8.18 52.62 3.01
N ALA A 6 -6.96 53.08 2.70
CA ALA A 6 -6.05 52.34 1.82
C ALA A 6 -5.62 50.98 2.41
N ILE A 7 -5.34 50.93 3.72
CA ILE A 7 -4.97 49.68 4.41
C ILE A 7 -6.17 48.70 4.47
N LEU A 8 -7.39 49.22 4.66
CA LEU A 8 -8.62 48.40 4.63
C LEU A 8 -8.87 47.79 3.25
N PHE A 9 -8.58 48.52 2.17
CA PHE A 9 -8.71 48.00 0.80
C PHE A 9 -7.64 46.97 0.45
N ILE A 10 -6.39 47.15 0.88
CA ILE A 10 -5.30 46.19 0.61
C ILE A 10 -5.53 44.88 1.38
N THR A 11 -6.03 44.96 2.61
CA THR A 11 -6.38 43.78 3.41
C THR A 11 -7.62 43.05 2.88
N LEU A 12 -8.62 43.78 2.36
CA LEU A 12 -9.79 43.18 1.70
C LEU A 12 -9.42 42.51 0.36
N PHE A 13 -8.49 43.10 -0.40
CA PHE A 13 -8.03 42.54 -1.68
C PHE A 13 -7.14 41.30 -1.50
N SER A 14 -6.36 41.25 -0.42
CA SER A 14 -5.58 40.05 -0.05
C SER A 14 -6.46 38.94 0.54
N LEU A 15 -7.54 39.27 1.25
CA LEU A 15 -8.55 38.29 1.64
C LEU A 15 -9.31 37.70 0.44
N LEU A 16 -9.59 38.51 -0.59
CA LEU A 16 -10.24 38.05 -1.83
C LEU A 16 -9.33 37.15 -2.68
N TYR A 17 -8.01 37.35 -2.64
CA TYR A 17 -7.04 36.49 -3.34
C TYR A 17 -6.92 35.10 -2.70
N LEU A 18 -7.13 34.99 -1.39
CA LEU A 18 -7.13 33.71 -0.66
C LEU A 18 -8.43 32.90 -0.84
N ILE A 19 -9.51 33.52 -1.30
CA ILE A 19 -10.79 32.84 -1.63
C ILE A 19 -10.76 32.25 -3.06
N GLY A 20 -9.71 32.53 -3.85
CA GLY A 20 -9.53 32.02 -5.20
C GLY A 20 -9.04 30.56 -5.32
N CYS A 21 -8.65 29.91 -4.23
CA CYS A 21 -8.26 28.49 -4.22
C CYS A 21 -9.45 27.57 -3.91
N GLY A 22 -10.51 27.67 -4.70
CA GLY A 22 -11.68 26.80 -4.61
C GLY A 22 -12.44 26.66 -5.93
N ALA A 23 -11.88 27.18 -7.03
CA ALA A 23 -12.45 27.00 -8.36
C ALA A 23 -12.08 25.59 -8.83
N GLY A 24 -13.07 24.70 -8.92
CA GLY A 24 -12.92 23.38 -9.50
C GLY A 24 -12.10 23.45 -10.79
N GLN A 25 -11.02 22.68 -10.83
CA GLN A 25 -10.08 22.64 -11.94
C GLN A 25 -10.88 22.51 -13.24
N LYS A 26 -10.83 23.53 -14.11
CA LYS A 26 -11.64 23.51 -15.34
C LYS A 26 -11.08 22.43 -16.26
N ALA A 27 -11.93 21.50 -16.69
CA ALA A 27 -11.54 20.47 -17.65
C ALA A 27 -10.97 21.10 -18.93
N ARG A 28 -9.84 20.57 -19.42
CA ARG A 28 -9.29 20.93 -20.74
C ARG A 28 -10.14 20.32 -21.84
N GLU A 29 -10.16 20.98 -23.00
CA GLU A 29 -10.83 20.45 -24.19
C GLU A 29 -10.04 19.27 -24.78
N ALA A 30 -10.75 18.29 -25.32
CA ALA A 30 -10.17 17.16 -26.00
C ALA A 30 -9.58 17.60 -27.35
N ALA A 31 -8.31 17.27 -27.58
CA ALA A 31 -7.56 17.59 -28.80
C ALA A 31 -7.95 16.68 -29.98
N SER A 32 -8.55 15.50 -29.71
CA SER A 32 -8.98 14.56 -30.74
C SER A 32 -10.04 13.59 -30.22
N VAL A 33 -10.65 12.79 -31.11
CA VAL A 33 -11.63 11.76 -30.74
C VAL A 33 -11.06 10.69 -29.79
N VAL A 34 -9.73 10.48 -29.82
CA VAL A 34 -9.06 9.51 -28.95
C VAL A 34 -8.44 10.15 -27.69
N ASP A 35 -8.57 11.46 -27.51
CA ASP A 35 -8.12 12.21 -26.33
C ASP A 35 -9.22 12.17 -25.25
N THR A 36 -9.39 10.99 -24.64
CA THR A 36 -10.43 10.72 -23.64
C THR A 36 -9.81 10.29 -22.30
N PRO A 37 -10.45 10.60 -21.16
CA PRO A 37 -9.97 10.16 -19.85
C PRO A 37 -9.74 8.64 -19.77
N GLU A 38 -10.62 7.86 -20.39
CA GLU A 38 -10.57 6.39 -20.39
C GLU A 38 -9.33 5.88 -21.13
N ILE A 39 -9.01 6.42 -22.31
CA ILE A 39 -7.82 6.00 -23.08
C ILE A 39 -6.54 6.35 -22.32
N HIS A 40 -6.48 7.54 -21.74
CA HIS A 40 -5.35 7.96 -20.91
C HIS A 40 -5.20 7.06 -19.67
N TYR A 41 -6.29 6.71 -19.01
CA TYR A 41 -6.26 5.76 -17.89
C TYR A 41 -5.77 4.37 -18.30
N ASP A 42 -6.28 3.81 -19.40
CA ASP A 42 -5.87 2.49 -19.86
C ASP A 42 -4.37 2.46 -20.24
N ARG A 43 -3.86 3.53 -20.87
CA ARG A 43 -2.42 3.69 -21.13
C ARG A 43 -1.62 3.81 -19.84
N GLY A 44 -2.08 4.64 -18.91
CA GLY A 44 -1.47 4.80 -17.59
C GLY A 44 -1.35 3.48 -16.85
N LYS A 45 -2.38 2.62 -16.89
CA LYS A 45 -2.33 1.27 -16.30
C LYS A 45 -1.27 0.39 -16.96
N VAL A 46 -1.20 0.36 -18.29
CA VAL A 46 -0.17 -0.43 -18.99
C VAL A 46 1.24 0.05 -18.65
N LEU A 47 1.44 1.36 -18.51
CA LEU A 47 2.72 1.94 -18.11
C LEU A 47 3.06 1.65 -16.65
N LEU A 48 2.06 1.68 -15.77
CA LEU A 48 2.20 1.28 -14.36
C LEU A 48 2.62 -0.18 -14.24
N ASP A 49 2.00 -1.09 -15.00
CA ASP A 49 2.37 -2.51 -15.05
C ASP A 49 3.80 -2.74 -15.61
N GLN A 50 4.30 -1.78 -16.41
CA GLN A 50 5.68 -1.76 -16.92
C GLN A 50 6.65 -1.03 -15.99
N GLU A 51 6.21 -0.61 -14.79
CA GLU A 51 6.99 0.14 -13.80
C GLU A 51 7.49 1.51 -14.32
N LYS A 52 6.86 2.05 -15.37
CA LYS A 52 7.16 3.38 -15.93
C LYS A 52 6.33 4.43 -15.21
N TYR A 53 6.64 4.64 -13.93
CA TYR A 53 5.83 5.46 -13.03
C TYR A 53 5.65 6.91 -13.50
N GLY A 54 6.70 7.54 -14.04
CA GLY A 54 6.62 8.92 -14.55
C GLY A 54 5.67 9.05 -15.75
N ASP A 55 5.76 8.12 -16.72
CA ASP A 55 4.88 8.11 -17.89
C ASP A 55 3.44 7.76 -17.48
N ALA A 56 3.26 6.82 -16.55
CA ALA A 56 1.95 6.46 -16.01
C ALA A 56 1.29 7.64 -15.29
N MET A 57 2.05 8.38 -14.47
CA MET A 57 1.59 9.58 -13.79
C MET A 57 1.12 10.62 -14.80
N PHE A 58 1.92 10.88 -15.83
CA PHE A 58 1.55 11.80 -16.90
C PHE A 58 0.23 11.43 -17.56
N GLU A 59 0.04 10.15 -17.92
CA GLU A 59 -1.22 9.69 -18.52
C GLU A 59 -2.41 9.85 -17.56
N PHE A 60 -2.27 9.54 -16.28
CA PHE A 60 -3.34 9.79 -15.30
C PHE A 60 -3.64 11.28 -15.11
N GLU A 61 -2.62 12.14 -15.13
CA GLU A 61 -2.79 13.60 -15.10
C GLU A 61 -3.53 14.10 -16.34
N GLN A 62 -3.27 13.52 -17.52
CA GLN A 62 -4.04 13.82 -18.72
C GLN A 62 -5.51 13.44 -18.55
N ALA A 63 -5.81 12.25 -17.98
CA ALA A 63 -7.18 11.83 -17.70
C ALA A 63 -7.89 12.80 -16.74
N VAL A 64 -7.22 13.22 -15.67
CA VAL A 64 -7.74 14.21 -14.71
C VAL A 64 -7.93 15.58 -15.37
N SER A 65 -7.01 15.99 -16.24
CA SER A 65 -7.12 17.28 -16.94
C SER A 65 -8.33 17.33 -17.87
N LEU A 66 -8.68 16.22 -18.53
CA LEU A 66 -9.86 16.10 -19.40
C LEU A 66 -11.14 15.94 -18.60
N ASN A 67 -11.09 15.23 -17.49
CA ASN A 67 -12.22 15.07 -16.58
C ASN A 67 -11.74 15.03 -15.12
N PRO A 68 -11.81 16.15 -14.40
CA PRO A 68 -11.40 16.23 -12.99
C PRO A 68 -12.20 15.33 -12.04
N LYS A 69 -13.35 14.80 -12.49
CA LYS A 69 -14.20 13.87 -11.74
C LYS A 69 -13.99 12.41 -12.15
N PHE A 70 -12.99 12.12 -12.97
CA PHE A 70 -12.68 10.76 -13.40
C PHE A 70 -11.97 9.99 -12.28
N ALA A 71 -12.76 9.39 -11.39
CA ALA A 71 -12.30 8.65 -10.22
C ALA A 71 -11.18 7.62 -10.51
N PRO A 72 -11.19 6.85 -11.61
CA PRO A 72 -10.15 5.85 -11.88
C PRO A 72 -8.75 6.43 -12.01
N ALA A 73 -8.58 7.64 -12.56
CA ALA A 73 -7.25 8.23 -12.68
C ALA A 73 -6.58 8.52 -11.34
N TYR A 74 -7.36 8.97 -10.34
CA TYR A 74 -6.85 9.16 -8.97
C TYR A 74 -6.48 7.85 -8.30
N GLU A 75 -7.20 6.76 -8.60
CA GLU A 75 -6.80 5.42 -8.15
C GLU A 75 -5.46 4.99 -8.77
N GLY A 76 -5.26 5.24 -10.06
CA GLY A 76 -3.97 5.02 -10.72
C GLY A 76 -2.82 5.81 -10.09
N MET A 77 -3.05 7.07 -9.75
CA MET A 77 -2.07 7.91 -9.04
C MET A 77 -1.76 7.38 -7.63
N ALA A 78 -2.77 6.85 -6.92
CA ALA A 78 -2.57 6.25 -5.61
C ALA A 78 -1.60 5.06 -5.65
N TRP A 79 -1.71 4.21 -6.68
CA TRP A 79 -0.76 3.10 -6.88
C TRP A 79 0.65 3.57 -7.18
N ILE A 80 0.82 4.63 -7.98
CA ILE A 80 2.16 5.18 -8.23
C ILE A 80 2.79 5.66 -6.91
N TYR A 81 2.04 6.42 -6.10
CA TYR A 81 2.56 6.88 -4.81
C TYR A 81 2.84 5.74 -3.81
N LEU A 82 2.10 4.63 -3.88
CA LEU A 82 2.41 3.41 -3.12
C LEU A 82 3.77 2.82 -3.52
N GLU A 83 4.07 2.73 -4.81
CA GLU A 83 5.36 2.24 -5.31
C GLU A 83 6.52 3.17 -4.91
N GLU A 84 6.27 4.48 -4.87
CA GLU A 84 7.21 5.49 -4.37
C GLU A 84 7.33 5.53 -2.84
N GLN A 85 6.55 4.72 -2.11
CA GLN A 85 6.43 4.73 -0.64
C GLN A 85 5.96 6.07 -0.06
N ASN A 86 5.36 6.94 -0.89
CA ASN A 86 4.72 8.17 -0.45
C ASN A 86 3.29 7.88 0.03
N LEU A 87 3.19 7.31 1.24
CA LEU A 87 1.92 6.83 1.79
C LEU A 87 0.89 7.95 2.04
N GLU A 88 1.34 9.19 2.23
CA GLU A 88 0.46 10.35 2.44
C GLU A 88 -0.27 10.70 1.15
N SER A 89 0.48 10.92 0.06
CA SER A 89 -0.11 11.21 -1.25
C SER A 89 -0.92 10.03 -1.80
N ALA A 90 -0.48 8.79 -1.54
CA ALA A 90 -1.26 7.61 -1.89
C ALA A 90 -2.64 7.58 -1.20
N MET A 91 -2.68 7.86 0.11
CA MET A 91 -3.92 7.95 0.87
C MET A 91 -4.82 9.07 0.34
N GLU A 92 -4.24 10.24 0.04
CA GLU A 92 -4.97 11.39 -0.51
C GLU A 92 -5.64 11.04 -1.84
N MET A 93 -4.89 10.46 -2.78
CA MET A 93 -5.41 10.12 -4.11
C MET A 93 -6.45 9.00 -4.05
N ALA A 94 -6.25 7.99 -3.19
CA ALA A 94 -7.24 6.94 -2.98
C ALA A 94 -8.56 7.50 -2.39
N ASN A 95 -8.47 8.39 -1.40
CA ASN A 95 -9.65 9.06 -0.84
C ASN A 95 -10.32 9.97 -1.86
N LYS A 96 -9.55 10.74 -2.65
CA LYS A 96 -10.11 11.59 -3.71
C LYS A 96 -10.88 10.78 -4.76
N SER A 97 -10.38 9.59 -5.13
CA SER A 97 -11.11 8.66 -5.98
C SER A 97 -12.45 8.25 -5.36
N LEU A 98 -12.45 7.90 -4.08
CA LEU A 98 -13.65 7.48 -3.33
C LEU A 98 -14.63 8.62 -3.05
N ASP A 99 -14.15 9.86 -2.91
CA ASP A 99 -14.99 11.05 -2.78
C ASP A 99 -15.77 11.32 -4.07
N LEU A 100 -15.19 10.97 -5.22
CA LEU A 100 -15.82 11.08 -6.54
C LEU A 100 -16.73 9.88 -6.84
N ASP A 101 -16.29 8.66 -6.51
CA ASP A 101 -17.07 7.43 -6.61
C ASP A 101 -16.79 6.51 -5.42
N GLY A 102 -17.65 6.59 -4.40
CA GLY A 102 -17.51 5.79 -3.17
C GLY A 102 -17.71 4.29 -3.37
N LYS A 103 -18.12 3.85 -4.57
CA LYS A 103 -18.24 2.44 -4.96
C LYS A 103 -17.07 1.97 -5.82
N TRP A 104 -16.08 2.82 -6.08
CA TRP A 104 -14.91 2.44 -6.86
C TRP A 104 -14.04 1.45 -6.08
N VAL A 105 -14.25 0.16 -6.36
CA VAL A 105 -13.62 -0.94 -5.63
C VAL A 105 -12.09 -0.88 -5.68
N LEU A 106 -11.51 -0.51 -6.83
CA LEU A 106 -10.05 -0.46 -6.97
C LEU A 106 -9.43 0.61 -6.06
N ALA A 107 -10.11 1.74 -5.80
CA ALA A 107 -9.61 2.72 -4.82
C ALA A 107 -9.72 2.23 -3.38
N LYS A 108 -10.75 1.44 -3.02
CA LYS A 108 -10.80 0.78 -1.71
C LYS A 108 -9.62 -0.18 -1.53
N ILE A 109 -9.28 -0.95 -2.58
CA ILE A 109 -8.11 -1.85 -2.59
C ILE A 109 -6.81 -1.05 -2.43
N ALA A 110 -6.61 0.02 -3.20
CA ALA A 110 -5.43 0.88 -3.06
C ALA A 110 -5.34 1.47 -1.64
N ARG A 111 -6.45 1.93 -1.06
CA ARG A 111 -6.48 2.46 0.31
C ARG A 111 -6.16 1.39 1.36
N ALA A 112 -6.65 0.18 1.18
CA ALA A 112 -6.30 -0.96 2.03
C ALA A 112 -4.79 -1.24 1.99
N GLU A 113 -4.17 -1.21 0.80
CA GLU A 113 -2.71 -1.35 0.67
C GLU A 113 -1.96 -0.23 1.41
N VAL A 114 -2.42 1.03 1.29
CA VAL A 114 -1.82 2.14 2.05
C VAL A 114 -1.90 1.90 3.56
N LYS A 115 -3.06 1.44 4.07
CA LYS A 115 -3.23 1.11 5.48
C LYS A 115 -2.29 -0.01 5.94
N ALA A 116 -2.10 -1.04 5.11
CA ALA A 116 -1.16 -2.13 5.40
C ALA A 116 0.28 -1.63 5.47
N LYS A 117 0.71 -0.77 4.53
CA LYS A 117 2.05 -0.13 4.59
C LYS A 117 2.22 0.77 5.83
N GLN A 118 1.13 1.30 6.39
CA GLN A 118 1.13 2.02 7.66
C GLN A 118 1.13 1.08 8.89
N GLY A 119 1.09 -0.23 8.71
CA GLY A 119 1.02 -1.24 9.79
C GLY A 119 -0.38 -1.45 10.37
N LYS A 120 -1.43 -0.87 9.78
CA LYS A 120 -2.82 -1.03 10.21
C LYS A 120 -3.45 -2.25 9.54
N TYR A 121 -2.94 -3.43 9.88
CA TYR A 121 -3.27 -4.66 9.17
C TYR A 121 -4.74 -5.07 9.31
N ASP A 122 -5.33 -4.98 10.50
CA ASP A 122 -6.74 -5.35 10.71
C ASP A 122 -7.68 -4.50 9.84
N ASP A 123 -7.53 -3.17 9.90
CA ASP A 123 -8.30 -2.23 9.07
C ASP A 123 -8.09 -2.47 7.56
N ALA A 124 -6.87 -2.82 7.16
CA ALA A 124 -6.53 -3.09 5.76
C ALA A 124 -7.18 -4.39 5.27
N ILE A 125 -7.15 -5.45 6.08
CA ILE A 125 -7.75 -6.75 5.78
C ILE A 125 -9.25 -6.62 5.62
N ASP A 126 -9.91 -5.94 6.57
CA ASP A 126 -11.36 -5.76 6.54
C ASP A 126 -11.79 -4.95 5.31
N GLU A 127 -11.10 -3.84 5.02
CA GLU A 127 -11.42 -3.02 3.86
C GLU A 127 -11.16 -3.77 2.53
N ALA A 128 -10.07 -4.52 2.42
CA ALA A 128 -9.80 -5.32 1.22
C ALA A 128 -10.86 -6.41 1.01
N LYS A 129 -11.30 -7.09 2.08
CA LYS A 129 -12.37 -8.09 2.00
C LYS A 129 -13.69 -7.47 1.56
N ASP A 130 -14.06 -6.34 2.16
CA ASP A 130 -15.29 -5.63 1.81
C ASP A 130 -15.25 -5.17 0.35
N ALA A 131 -14.12 -4.62 -0.10
CA ALA A 131 -13.91 -4.23 -1.49
C ALA A 131 -14.08 -5.42 -2.45
N ILE A 132 -13.51 -6.59 -2.14
CA ILE A 132 -13.65 -7.80 -2.94
C ILE A 132 -15.10 -8.31 -2.96
N ASN A 133 -15.81 -8.24 -1.83
CA ASN A 133 -17.20 -8.66 -1.70
C ASN A 133 -18.16 -7.77 -2.50
N ASP A 134 -17.84 -6.48 -2.61
CA ASP A 134 -18.58 -5.52 -3.43
C ASP A 134 -18.50 -5.84 -4.94
N ILE A 135 -17.50 -6.60 -5.39
CA ILE A 135 -17.34 -6.97 -6.80
C ILE A 135 -18.43 -7.97 -7.20
N PRO A 136 -19.38 -7.59 -8.08
CA PRO A 136 -20.47 -8.49 -8.45
C PRO A 136 -19.93 -9.80 -9.05
N LYS A 137 -20.46 -10.94 -8.59
CA LYS A 137 -20.19 -12.25 -9.19
C LYS A 137 -20.68 -12.23 -10.63
N SER A 138 -19.76 -12.29 -11.59
CA SER A 138 -20.06 -12.08 -13.00
C SER A 138 -18.91 -12.62 -13.85
N SER A 139 -19.25 -13.20 -15.00
CA SER A 139 -18.29 -13.72 -15.99
C SER A 139 -17.62 -12.61 -16.82
N VAL A 140 -17.83 -11.33 -16.48
CA VAL A 140 -17.21 -10.20 -17.19
C VAL A 140 -15.71 -10.14 -16.87
N PRO A 141 -14.82 -10.18 -17.89
CA PRO A 141 -13.37 -10.20 -17.70
C PRO A 141 -12.83 -9.12 -16.76
N ASP A 142 -13.34 -7.88 -16.86
CA ASP A 142 -12.84 -6.77 -16.04
C ASP A 142 -13.17 -6.91 -14.55
N LYS A 143 -14.30 -7.54 -14.21
CA LYS A 143 -14.64 -7.86 -12.82
C LYS A 143 -13.75 -8.95 -12.25
N ASN A 144 -13.33 -9.90 -13.09
CA ASN A 144 -12.35 -10.91 -12.67
C ASN A 144 -10.97 -10.29 -12.45
N LYS A 145 -10.54 -9.34 -13.28
CA LYS A 145 -9.29 -8.59 -13.05
C LYS A 145 -9.30 -7.83 -11.73
N ALA A 146 -10.38 -7.11 -11.43
CA ALA A 146 -10.51 -6.40 -10.14
C ALA A 146 -10.48 -7.38 -8.95
N ARG A 147 -11.11 -8.55 -9.08
CA ARG A 147 -11.09 -9.59 -8.05
C ARG A 147 -9.71 -10.22 -7.87
N VAL A 148 -9.00 -10.46 -8.97
CA VAL A 148 -7.60 -10.92 -8.97
C VAL A 148 -6.73 -9.89 -8.25
N GLN A 149 -6.84 -8.60 -8.58
CA GLN A 149 -6.09 -7.54 -7.91
C GLN A 149 -6.42 -7.48 -6.41
N GLY A 150 -7.70 -7.54 -6.04
CA GLY A 150 -8.12 -7.55 -4.65
C GLY A 150 -7.55 -8.74 -3.86
N TYR A 151 -7.60 -9.95 -4.40
CA TYR A 151 -7.03 -11.13 -3.72
C TYR A 151 -5.49 -11.11 -3.71
N MET A 152 -4.83 -10.57 -4.74
CA MET A 152 -3.39 -10.34 -4.72
C MET A 152 -3.00 -9.40 -3.56
N THR A 153 -3.64 -8.24 -3.49
CA THR A 153 -3.45 -7.27 -2.41
C THR A 153 -3.75 -7.88 -1.04
N LEU A 154 -4.89 -8.57 -0.88
CA LEU A 154 -5.21 -9.23 0.38
C LEU A 154 -4.16 -10.28 0.79
N GLY A 155 -3.63 -11.04 -0.16
CA GLY A 155 -2.55 -11.98 0.09
C GLY A 155 -1.25 -11.29 0.55
N ASP A 156 -0.91 -10.15 -0.07
CA ASP A 156 0.23 -9.34 0.33
C ASP A 156 0.05 -8.74 1.73
N ILE A 157 -1.13 -8.21 2.04
CA ILE A 157 -1.47 -7.69 3.37
C ILE A 157 -1.34 -8.79 4.43
N TYR A 158 -1.89 -9.98 4.19
CA TYR A 158 -1.76 -11.11 5.11
C TYR A 158 -0.30 -11.54 5.30
N LYS A 159 0.48 -11.57 4.22
CA LYS A 159 1.91 -11.89 4.30
C LYS A 159 2.66 -10.87 5.15
N GLU A 160 2.39 -9.58 4.99
CA GLU A 160 2.98 -8.51 5.82
C GLU A 160 2.53 -8.61 7.29
N ALA A 161 1.30 -9.04 7.53
CA ALA A 161 0.78 -9.32 8.86
C ALA A 161 1.30 -10.65 9.46
N ASN A 162 2.14 -11.41 8.75
CA ASN A 162 2.63 -12.76 9.10
C ASN A 162 1.52 -13.84 9.21
N MET A 163 0.37 -13.59 8.58
CA MET A 163 -0.76 -14.52 8.47
C MET A 163 -0.58 -15.42 7.22
N TYR A 164 0.44 -16.28 7.25
CA TYR A 164 0.91 -17.00 6.06
C TYR A 164 -0.05 -18.08 5.54
N ASN A 165 -1.00 -18.55 6.34
CA ASN A 165 -2.01 -19.50 5.86
C ASN A 165 -3.07 -18.75 5.04
N GLU A 166 -3.55 -17.64 5.59
CA GLU A 166 -4.52 -16.76 4.97
C GLU A 166 -3.95 -16.10 3.70
N ALA A 167 -2.67 -15.74 3.71
CA ALA A 167 -1.96 -15.26 2.53
C ALA A 167 -1.97 -16.31 1.41
N GLN A 168 -1.65 -17.57 1.75
CA GLN A 168 -1.64 -18.68 0.79
C GLN A 168 -3.05 -18.94 0.22
N ASP A 169 -4.08 -18.88 1.06
CA ASP A 169 -5.48 -19.02 0.63
C ASP A 169 -5.89 -17.89 -0.33
N ALA A 170 -5.53 -16.64 -0.02
CA ALA A 170 -5.83 -15.48 -0.85
C ALA A 170 -5.15 -15.59 -2.23
N TYR A 171 -3.86 -15.93 -2.29
CA TYR A 171 -3.17 -16.22 -3.55
C TYR A 171 -3.76 -17.43 -4.29
N GLY A 172 -4.25 -18.44 -3.55
CA GLY A 172 -4.98 -19.57 -4.13
C GLY A 172 -6.23 -19.13 -4.88
N ARG A 173 -7.00 -18.19 -4.32
CA ARG A 173 -8.15 -17.58 -5.01
C ARG A 173 -7.76 -16.82 -6.28
N VAL A 174 -6.56 -16.24 -6.32
CA VAL A 174 -6.03 -15.64 -7.56
C VAL A 174 -5.86 -16.71 -8.63
N LEU A 175 -5.25 -17.85 -8.31
CA LEU A 175 -5.02 -18.94 -9.26
C LEU A 175 -6.31 -19.67 -9.69
N GLU A 176 -7.36 -19.63 -8.87
CA GLU A 176 -8.69 -20.10 -9.29
C GLU A 176 -9.29 -19.21 -10.39
N LEU A 177 -9.05 -17.90 -10.34
CA LEU A 177 -9.54 -16.91 -11.30
C LEU A 177 -8.64 -16.77 -12.53
N ASP A 178 -7.33 -16.85 -12.33
CA ASP A 178 -6.28 -16.75 -13.35
C ASP A 178 -5.16 -17.74 -13.01
N LYS A 179 -5.27 -18.94 -13.60
CA LYS A 179 -4.29 -20.03 -13.43
C LYS A 179 -2.90 -19.69 -13.95
N THR A 180 -2.76 -18.63 -14.75
CA THR A 180 -1.48 -18.21 -15.34
C THR A 180 -0.80 -17.10 -14.56
N ASN A 181 -1.39 -16.67 -13.43
CA ASN A 181 -0.83 -15.60 -12.62
C ASN A 181 0.49 -16.02 -11.95
N MET A 182 1.60 -15.68 -12.60
CA MET A 182 2.94 -16.03 -12.12
C MET A 182 3.29 -15.39 -10.77
N LYS A 183 2.74 -14.20 -10.48
CA LYS A 183 2.98 -13.51 -9.20
C LYS A 183 2.39 -14.30 -8.03
N ALA A 184 1.14 -14.75 -8.16
CA ALA A 184 0.48 -15.58 -7.15
C ALA A 184 1.15 -16.96 -7.00
N ASP A 185 1.45 -17.65 -8.10
CA ASP A 185 2.12 -18.95 -8.07
C ASP A 185 3.49 -18.88 -7.37
N LYS A 186 4.29 -17.85 -7.70
CA LYS A 186 5.55 -17.60 -7.01
C LYS A 186 5.35 -17.33 -5.53
N ALA A 187 4.40 -16.47 -5.15
CA ALA A 187 4.14 -16.14 -3.76
C ALA A 187 3.76 -17.37 -2.91
N ILE A 188 2.95 -18.28 -3.47
CA ILE A 188 2.61 -19.54 -2.80
C ILE A 188 3.85 -20.44 -2.60
N LYS A 189 4.70 -20.56 -3.63
CA LYS A 189 5.95 -21.33 -3.55
C LYS A 189 6.90 -20.77 -2.51
N ASP A 190 7.07 -19.45 -2.48
CA ASP A 190 7.91 -18.76 -1.51
C ASP A 190 7.39 -18.98 -0.08
N LEU A 191 6.08 -18.88 0.14
CA LEU A 191 5.44 -19.18 1.43
C LEU A 191 5.61 -20.64 1.85
N ALA A 192 5.50 -21.59 0.91
CA ALA A 192 5.72 -23.01 1.18
C ALA A 192 7.17 -23.31 1.56
N ALA A 193 8.13 -22.73 0.83
CA ALA A 193 9.56 -22.84 1.12
C ALA A 193 9.88 -22.25 2.50
N TYR A 194 9.31 -21.09 2.82
CA TYR A 194 9.43 -20.47 4.14
C TYR A 194 8.87 -21.38 5.26
N LYS A 195 7.63 -21.87 5.11
CA LYS A 195 7.02 -22.80 6.10
C LYS A 195 7.85 -24.04 6.31
N SER A 196 8.42 -24.60 5.24
CA SER A 196 9.33 -25.75 5.33
C SER A 196 10.63 -25.41 6.05
N ALA A 197 11.22 -24.24 5.80
CA ALA A 197 12.49 -23.83 6.39
C ALA A 197 12.38 -23.57 7.91
N VAL A 198 11.21 -23.10 8.36
CA VAL A 198 10.97 -22.78 9.78
C VAL A 198 10.18 -23.87 10.52
N ALA A 199 9.91 -25.00 9.86
CA ALA A 199 9.18 -26.12 10.46
C ALA A 199 9.92 -26.67 11.69
N GLY A 200 9.19 -26.83 12.81
CA GLY A 200 9.75 -27.31 14.07
C GLY A 200 10.56 -26.27 14.84
N GLN A 201 10.77 -25.07 14.30
CA GLN A 201 11.40 -23.96 15.02
C GLN A 201 10.43 -23.33 16.02
N ARG A 202 10.96 -22.66 17.04
CA ARG A 202 10.15 -21.93 18.02
C ARG A 202 9.36 -20.80 17.34
N PRO A 203 8.12 -20.49 17.76
CA PRO A 203 7.30 -19.44 17.14
C PRO A 203 8.01 -18.08 17.00
N GLU A 204 8.87 -17.74 17.96
CA GLU A 204 9.67 -16.51 17.95
C GLU A 204 10.70 -16.50 16.82
N LEU A 205 11.35 -17.64 16.55
CA LEU A 205 12.31 -17.80 15.45
C LEU A 205 11.62 -17.76 14.10
N GLN A 206 10.44 -18.39 14.01
CA GLN A 206 9.61 -18.32 12.81
C GLN A 206 9.31 -16.84 12.52
N LYS A 207 8.77 -16.10 13.50
CA LYS A 207 8.46 -14.67 13.32
C LYS A 207 9.66 -13.84 12.85
N ILE A 208 10.86 -14.08 13.37
CA ILE A 208 12.09 -13.36 12.97
C ILE A 208 12.51 -13.72 11.55
N ALA A 209 12.42 -15.00 11.17
CA ALA A 209 12.80 -15.47 9.83
C ALA A 209 11.94 -14.85 8.71
N GLY A 210 10.70 -14.45 9.01
CA GLY A 210 9.78 -13.83 8.07
C GLY A 210 9.95 -12.32 7.87
N GLN A 211 10.83 -11.66 8.63
CA GLN A 211 10.99 -10.21 8.57
C GLN A 211 11.86 -9.76 7.39
N LYS A 212 11.44 -8.69 6.71
CA LYS A 212 12.23 -8.04 5.65
C LYS A 212 13.58 -7.49 6.14
N ARG A 213 13.65 -7.11 7.42
CA ARG A 213 14.87 -6.63 8.08
C ARG A 213 14.91 -7.16 9.50
N ILE A 214 16.04 -7.76 9.86
CA ILE A 214 16.33 -8.19 11.23
C ILE A 214 16.89 -6.99 12.00
N THR A 215 16.25 -6.61 13.11
CA THR A 215 16.72 -5.53 13.97
C THR A 215 17.71 -6.04 15.03
N ARG A 216 18.36 -5.12 15.74
CA ARG A 216 19.20 -5.48 16.89
C ARG A 216 18.41 -6.20 17.99
N ALA A 217 17.13 -5.87 18.15
CA ALA A 217 16.26 -6.54 19.11
C ALA A 217 16.00 -8.00 18.69
N ASP A 218 15.74 -8.24 17.41
CA ASP A 218 15.55 -9.59 16.88
C ASP A 218 16.83 -10.43 17.07
N VAL A 219 18.00 -9.85 16.77
CA VAL A 219 19.29 -10.51 17.04
C VAL A 219 19.46 -10.84 18.53
N ALA A 220 19.10 -9.92 19.43
CA ALA A 220 19.17 -10.17 20.87
C ALA A 220 18.23 -11.31 21.30
N VAL A 221 17.03 -11.40 20.72
CA VAL A 221 16.09 -12.52 20.93
C VAL A 221 16.71 -13.83 20.42
N LEU A 222 17.29 -13.86 19.22
CA LEU A 222 17.98 -15.04 18.68
C LEU A 222 19.09 -15.51 19.65
N PHE A 223 19.92 -14.58 20.13
CA PHE A 223 20.96 -14.90 21.12
C PHE A 223 20.38 -15.44 22.42
N ALA A 224 19.32 -14.84 22.95
CA ALA A 224 18.71 -15.28 24.20
C ALA A 224 18.04 -16.66 24.08
N LEU A 225 17.50 -17.01 22.92
CA LEU A 225 16.85 -18.28 22.66
C LEU A 225 17.85 -19.43 22.44
N GLU A 226 18.96 -19.15 21.76
CA GLU A 226 19.93 -20.17 21.34
C GLU A 226 21.12 -20.31 22.30
N LEU A 227 21.50 -19.24 23.01
CA LEU A 227 22.59 -19.34 23.99
C LEU A 227 22.10 -20.00 25.28
N PRO A 228 22.82 -21.01 25.79
CA PRO A 228 22.53 -21.60 27.09
C PRO A 228 23.04 -20.69 28.21
N LEU A 229 22.50 -19.46 28.32
CA LEU A 229 22.99 -18.43 29.23
C LEU A 229 23.06 -18.94 30.68
N GLN A 230 22.10 -19.75 31.12
CA GLN A 230 22.12 -20.35 32.46
C GLN A 230 23.31 -21.30 32.69
N LYS A 231 23.75 -22.05 31.67
CA LYS A 231 24.95 -22.90 31.78
C LYS A 231 26.20 -22.03 31.84
N ILE A 232 26.29 -21.05 30.95
CA ILE A 232 27.42 -20.11 30.88
C ILE A 232 27.57 -19.35 32.22
N PHE A 233 26.49 -18.85 32.82
CA PHE A 233 26.53 -18.14 34.09
C PHE A 233 26.92 -19.02 35.29
N ARG A 234 26.55 -20.31 35.29
CA ARG A 234 26.94 -21.24 36.36
C ARG A 234 28.41 -21.65 36.31
N GLU A 235 28.97 -21.69 35.11
CA GLU A 235 30.37 -22.07 34.87
C GLU A 235 31.32 -20.86 34.84
N ALA A 236 30.77 -19.64 34.87
CA ALA A 236 31.58 -18.43 34.95
C ALA A 236 32.37 -18.40 36.27
N PRO A 237 33.70 -18.21 36.24
CA PRO A 237 34.47 -18.06 37.46
C PRO A 237 33.91 -16.88 38.26
N GLN A 238 33.51 -17.14 39.51
CA GLN A 238 33.13 -16.10 40.47
C GLN A 238 34.27 -15.07 40.50
N PRO A 239 33.97 -13.76 40.46
CA PRO A 239 35.02 -12.75 40.58
C PRO A 239 35.79 -13.06 41.86
N THR A 240 37.05 -13.44 41.69
CA THR A 240 37.92 -13.67 42.83
C THR A 240 37.91 -12.37 43.60
N GLN A 241 37.61 -12.43 44.91
CA GLN A 241 37.89 -11.33 45.82
C GLN A 241 39.42 -11.17 45.85
N ALA A 242 40.00 -10.61 44.79
CA ALA A 242 41.33 -10.02 44.85
C ALA A 242 41.17 -8.83 45.79
N GLY A 243 41.37 -9.10 47.07
CA GLY A 243 41.22 -8.13 48.14
C GLY A 243 41.98 -6.87 47.76
N PHE A 244 41.24 -5.76 47.70
CA PHE A 244 41.84 -4.45 47.81
C PHE A 244 42.53 -4.42 49.17
N ARG A 245 43.85 -4.66 49.19
CA ARG A 245 44.66 -4.37 50.35
C ARG A 245 44.89 -2.84 50.32
N PRO A 246 44.42 -2.10 51.34
CA PRO A 246 44.55 -0.65 51.38
C PRO A 246 46.01 -0.19 51.35
#